data_AF-N6YLN2-F1
#
_entry.id   AF-N6YLN2-F1
#
_cell.length_a   1.000
_cell.length_b   1.000
_cell.length_c   1.000
_cell.angle_alpha   90.00
_cell.angle_beta   90.00
_cell.angle_gamma   90.00
#
_symmetry.space_group_name_H-M   'P 1'
#
loop_
_entity.id
_entity.type
_entity.pdbx_description
1 polymer ?
#
loop_
_entity_poly.entity_id
_entity_poly.type
_entity_poly.pdbx_seq_one_letter_code
_entity_poly.pdbx_strand_id
1 'polypeptide(L)'
;MPDLHNSPPASATASLLRVARLAMALAVLTPGLAACADGNAEGIVTRHFVAVEFTDAREALAEAIANEGIARPVESHFARMLDRTAADLGHAHGLYAEAEILTFCSAPVAAALVTEAREHIALCPLSIAVYTLREGEAAAVLAYRPPSLHGAGGDAARALMQRIVSRTARLLGQE
;
A
#
# COMPACT_ATOMS: atom_id res chain seq x y z
N MET A 1 -72.65 -8.27 -77.86
CA MET A 1 -71.81 -9.49 -77.87
C MET A 1 -71.32 -9.70 -76.45
N PRO A 2 -71.83 -10.74 -75.77
CA PRO A 2 -71.61 -11.05 -74.36
C PRO A 2 -70.27 -11.79 -74.17
N ASP A 3 -69.68 -11.88 -72.98
CA ASP A 3 -69.95 -12.93 -71.99
C ASP A 3 -69.65 -12.37 -70.58
N LEU A 4 -70.65 -12.24 -69.70
CA LEU A 4 -71.14 -13.23 -68.72
C LEU A 4 -70.21 -13.42 -67.51
N HIS A 5 -70.80 -13.10 -66.34
CA HIS A 5 -70.62 -13.77 -65.04
C HIS A 5 -69.25 -13.59 -64.34
N ASN A 6 -69.13 -13.58 -63.02
CA ASN A 6 -70.00 -13.53 -61.85
C ASN A 6 -69.04 -13.31 -60.67
N SER A 7 -69.62 -12.91 -59.55
CA SER A 7 -69.04 -12.51 -58.26
C SER A 7 -68.20 -13.60 -57.51
N PRO A 8 -67.56 -13.24 -56.37
CA PRO A 8 -66.37 -13.86 -55.72
C PRO A 8 -66.79 -15.04 -54.79
N PRO A 9 -66.12 -15.49 -53.69
CA PRO A 9 -64.89 -15.06 -52.98
C PRO A 9 -64.02 -16.20 -52.39
N ALA A 10 -63.12 -15.81 -51.47
CA ALA A 10 -62.60 -16.60 -50.34
C ALA A 10 -61.62 -17.72 -50.71
N SER A 11 -60.67 -18.15 -49.88
CA SER A 11 -60.00 -17.69 -48.67
C SER A 11 -58.97 -18.79 -48.39
N ALA A 12 -58.02 -18.48 -47.50
CA ALA A 12 -57.26 -19.44 -46.72
C ALA A 12 -56.16 -20.23 -47.45
N THR A 13 -54.92 -19.92 -47.09
CA THR A 13 -53.86 -20.83 -46.66
C THR A 13 -52.59 -20.00 -46.57
N ALA A 14 -51.72 -20.07 -45.58
CA ALA A 14 -51.68 -20.76 -44.31
C ALA A 14 -50.46 -20.18 -43.60
N SER A 15 -50.46 -20.25 -42.27
CA SER A 15 -49.29 -20.57 -41.44
C SER A 15 -47.98 -19.87 -41.81
N LEU A 16 -47.47 -18.95 -41.01
CA LEU A 16 -46.68 -19.32 -39.83
C LEU A 16 -46.34 -18.01 -39.12
N LEU A 17 -46.84 -17.76 -37.91
CA LEU A 17 -46.23 -16.85 -36.91
C LEU A 17 -47.15 -16.81 -35.67
N ARG A 18 -47.19 -17.92 -34.93
CA ARG A 18 -47.84 -18.02 -33.61
C ARG A 18 -47.06 -18.93 -32.67
N VAL A 19 -45.89 -18.51 -32.20
CA VAL A 19 -45.28 -18.88 -30.89
C VAL A 19 -44.12 -17.87 -30.72
N ALA A 20 -43.85 -17.16 -29.63
CA ALA A 20 -44.22 -17.31 -28.25
C ALA A 20 -44.14 -15.93 -27.58
N ARG A 21 -45.18 -15.57 -26.82
CA ARG A 21 -45.05 -14.71 -25.64
C ARG A 21 -44.40 -15.56 -24.53
N LEU A 22 -43.75 -14.90 -23.56
CA LEU A 22 -43.09 -15.42 -22.33
C LEU A 22 -41.60 -15.78 -22.45
N ALA A 23 -40.75 -14.87 -21.96
CA ALA A 23 -39.65 -15.18 -21.04
C ALA A 23 -39.04 -13.88 -20.51
N MET A 24 -39.80 -13.18 -19.67
CA MET A 24 -39.30 -12.09 -18.81
C MET A 24 -38.85 -12.71 -17.49
N ALA A 25 -37.56 -13.06 -17.37
CA ALA A 25 -36.83 -13.23 -16.12
C ALA A 25 -35.46 -13.87 -16.41
N LEU A 26 -34.42 -13.03 -16.57
CA LEU A 26 -33.05 -13.47 -16.30
C LEU A 26 -32.31 -12.30 -15.65
N ALA A 27 -32.51 -12.17 -14.33
CA ALA A 27 -31.70 -11.30 -13.50
C ALA A 27 -30.27 -11.84 -13.53
N VAL A 28 -29.43 -11.19 -14.33
CA VAL A 28 -27.99 -11.43 -14.37
C VAL A 28 -27.42 -10.97 -13.02
N LEU A 29 -27.13 -11.92 -12.14
CA LEU A 29 -26.24 -11.68 -11.00
C LEU A 29 -24.85 -11.37 -11.55
N THR A 30 -24.53 -10.09 -11.68
CA THR A 30 -23.14 -9.63 -11.82
C THR A 30 -22.44 -9.87 -10.48
N PRO A 31 -21.47 -10.80 -10.38
CA PRO A 31 -20.63 -10.88 -9.20
C PRO A 31 -19.87 -9.55 -9.11
N GLY A 32 -20.09 -8.80 -8.04
CA GLY A 32 -19.30 -7.60 -7.78
C GLY A 32 -17.83 -8.02 -7.69
N LEU A 33 -16.99 -7.50 -8.59
CA LEU A 33 -15.56 -7.52 -8.38
C LEU A 33 -15.31 -6.81 -7.05
N ALA A 34 -15.00 -7.58 -6.02
CA ALA A 34 -14.36 -7.05 -4.83
C ALA A 34 -13.02 -6.48 -5.29
N ALA A 35 -12.95 -5.16 -5.42
CA ALA A 35 -11.68 -4.48 -5.53
C ALA A 35 -10.91 -4.79 -4.25
N CYS A 36 -9.86 -5.61 -4.36
CA CYS A 36 -8.83 -5.65 -3.34
C CYS A 36 -8.31 -4.22 -3.23
N ALA A 37 -8.52 -3.56 -2.09
CA ALA A 37 -7.81 -2.33 -1.82
C ALA A 37 -6.32 -2.67 -1.84
N ASP A 38 -5.58 -2.16 -2.84
CA ASP A 38 -4.13 -2.16 -2.76
C ASP A 38 -3.77 -1.39 -1.49
N GLY A 39 -3.36 -2.11 -0.44
CA GLY A 39 -2.99 -1.55 0.86
C GLY A 39 -1.71 -0.69 0.81
N ASN A 40 -1.22 -0.38 -0.38
CA ASN A 40 -0.03 0.40 -0.62
C ASN A 40 -0.43 1.88 -0.52
N ALA A 41 -0.27 2.48 0.65
CA ALA A 41 -0.46 3.93 0.75
C ALA A 41 0.56 4.63 -0.15
N GLU A 42 0.08 5.56 -0.99
CA GLU A 42 0.90 6.36 -1.91
C GLU A 42 2.15 6.90 -1.18
N GLY A 43 3.33 6.64 -1.76
CA GLY A 43 4.61 7.13 -1.26
C GLY A 43 5.23 6.35 -0.10
N ILE A 44 4.66 5.22 0.34
CA ILE A 44 5.36 4.30 1.26
C ILE A 44 6.24 3.33 0.45
N VAL A 45 7.51 3.22 0.85
CA VAL A 45 8.46 2.24 0.32
C VAL A 45 8.69 1.15 1.36
N THR A 46 8.62 -0.11 0.92
CA THR A 46 8.93 -1.27 1.76
C THR A 46 10.15 -2.01 1.23
N ARG A 47 10.94 -2.59 2.15
CA ARG A 47 12.02 -3.55 1.84
C ARG A 47 11.87 -4.74 2.76
N HIS A 48 11.73 -5.92 2.16
CA HIS A 48 11.63 -7.20 2.87
C HIS A 48 13.01 -7.85 2.98
N PHE A 49 13.27 -8.49 4.12
CA PHE A 49 14.47 -9.25 4.40
C PHE A 49 14.06 -10.68 4.75
N VAL A 50 14.45 -11.64 3.93
CA VAL A 50 14.03 -13.05 4.09
C VAL A 50 14.90 -13.73 5.14
N ALA A 51 14.28 -14.50 6.03
CA ALA A 51 14.98 -15.23 7.08
C ALA A 51 15.84 -14.32 7.99
N VAL A 52 15.37 -13.09 8.23
CA VAL A 52 16.01 -12.14 9.14
C VAL A 52 15.08 -11.89 10.32
N GLU A 53 15.63 -12.07 11.53
CA GLU A 53 14.95 -11.78 12.78
C GLU A 53 14.79 -10.28 13.02
N PHE A 54 13.78 -9.89 13.80
CA PHE A 54 13.51 -8.50 14.09
C PHE A 54 14.72 -7.77 14.71
N THR A 55 15.38 -8.40 15.69
CA THR A 55 16.50 -7.79 16.43
C THR A 55 17.66 -7.47 15.50
N ASP A 56 18.01 -8.40 14.61
CA ASP A 56 19.11 -8.22 13.65
C ASP A 56 18.79 -7.08 12.67
N ALA A 57 17.56 -7.03 12.14
CA ALA A 57 17.14 -5.95 11.26
C ALA A 57 17.12 -4.58 11.97
N ARG A 58 16.65 -4.53 13.22
CA ARG A 58 16.63 -3.30 14.04
C ARG A 58 18.05 -2.82 14.32
N GLU A 59 18.96 -3.71 14.70
CA GLU A 59 20.37 -3.38 14.96
C GLU A 59 21.10 -2.93 13.70
N ALA A 60 20.94 -3.63 12.59
CA ALA A 60 21.49 -3.24 11.30
C ALA A 60 20.93 -1.89 10.81
N LEU A 61 19.67 -1.58 11.10
CA LEU A 61 19.09 -0.26 10.81
C LEU A 61 19.71 0.83 11.70
N ALA A 62 19.80 0.60 13.00
CA ALA A 62 20.41 1.56 13.93
C ALA A 62 21.89 1.82 13.60
N GLU A 63 22.63 0.78 13.25
CA GLU A 63 24.01 0.89 12.78
C GLU A 63 24.09 1.64 11.43
N ALA A 64 23.18 1.36 10.49
CA ALA A 64 23.13 2.08 9.23
C ALA A 64 22.89 3.58 9.40
N ILE A 65 22.02 3.98 10.33
CA ILE A 65 21.80 5.38 10.72
C ILE A 65 23.07 5.97 11.34
N ALA A 66 23.72 5.27 12.26
CA ALA A 66 24.95 5.73 12.91
C ALA A 66 26.10 5.95 11.90
N ASN A 67 26.19 5.11 10.86
CA ASN A 67 27.16 5.23 9.78
C ASN A 67 27.00 6.52 8.94
N GLU A 68 25.84 7.18 8.98
CA GLU A 68 25.64 8.49 8.35
C GLU A 68 26.08 9.65 9.28
N GLY A 69 26.74 9.35 10.41
CA GLY A 69 27.15 10.33 11.41
C GLY A 69 25.98 10.89 12.22
N ILE A 70 24.84 10.20 12.23
CA ILE A 70 23.63 10.62 12.91
C ILE A 70 23.64 10.05 14.34
N ALA A 71 23.26 10.89 15.31
CA ALA A 71 23.13 10.46 16.70
C ALA A 71 22.07 9.33 16.84
N ARG A 72 22.09 8.65 17.99
CA ARG A 72 21.15 7.55 18.27
C ARG A 72 19.69 7.98 17.95
N PRO A 73 18.96 7.21 17.13
CA PRO A 73 17.58 7.50 16.81
C PRO A 73 16.68 7.45 18.05
N VAL A 74 15.60 8.21 18.03
CA VAL A 74 14.50 8.04 19.00
C VAL A 74 13.67 6.85 18.55
N GLU A 75 13.44 5.92 19.48
CA GLU A 75 12.73 4.67 19.22
C GLU A 75 11.29 4.78 19.74
N SER A 76 10.32 4.45 18.87
CA SER A 76 8.92 4.24 19.26
C SER A 76 8.61 2.75 19.26
N HIS A 77 8.29 2.18 20.43
CA HIS A 77 7.89 0.77 20.56
C HIS A 77 6.44 0.57 20.08
N PHE A 78 6.24 0.59 18.77
CA PHE A 78 4.94 0.66 18.11
C PHE A 78 4.06 -0.55 18.38
N ALA A 79 4.60 -1.77 18.31
CA ALA A 79 3.84 -2.99 18.63
C ALA A 79 3.30 -2.96 20.07
N ARG A 80 4.17 -2.66 21.04
CA ARG A 80 3.78 -2.53 22.46
C ARG A 80 2.73 -1.45 22.68
N MET A 81 2.83 -0.35 21.97
CA MET A 81 1.85 0.74 22.05
C MET A 81 0.47 0.26 21.58
N LEU A 82 0.40 -0.40 20.43
CA LEU A 82 -0.85 -0.95 19.90
C LEU A 82 -1.44 -2.02 20.82
N ASP A 83 -0.64 -2.98 21.29
CA ASP A 83 -1.13 -4.04 22.16
C ASP A 83 -1.73 -3.52 23.48
N ARG A 84 -1.17 -2.43 24.02
CA ARG A 84 -1.68 -1.77 25.22
C ARG A 84 -3.02 -1.06 24.97
N THR A 85 -3.23 -0.49 23.78
CA THR A 85 -4.42 0.32 23.47
C THR A 85 -5.56 -0.48 22.82
N ALA A 86 -5.32 -1.72 22.44
CA ALA A 86 -6.27 -2.54 21.68
C ALA A 86 -7.65 -2.67 22.35
N ALA A 87 -7.69 -2.96 23.65
CA ALA A 87 -8.95 -3.09 24.39
C ALA A 87 -9.69 -1.74 24.51
N ASP A 88 -8.96 -0.66 24.77
CA ASP A 88 -9.54 0.68 24.97
C ASP A 88 -10.07 1.28 23.65
N LEU A 89 -9.45 0.95 22.51
CA LEU A 89 -9.76 1.52 21.20
C LEU A 89 -10.54 0.56 20.28
N GLY A 90 -10.76 -0.70 20.69
CA GLY A 90 -11.55 -1.68 19.97
C GLY A 90 -10.90 -2.23 18.69
N HIS A 91 -9.57 -2.30 18.63
CA HIS A 91 -8.85 -2.92 17.52
C HIS A 91 -8.25 -4.28 17.92
N ALA A 92 -7.83 -5.08 16.94
CA ALA A 92 -7.23 -6.40 17.20
C ALA A 92 -5.89 -6.29 17.94
N HIS A 93 -5.58 -7.30 18.76
CA HIS A 93 -4.28 -7.49 19.39
C HIS A 93 -3.30 -8.19 18.45
N GLY A 94 -1.99 -8.01 18.69
CA GLY A 94 -0.95 -8.77 17.98
C GLY A 94 -0.91 -8.48 16.48
N LEU A 95 -1.16 -7.22 16.09
CA LEU A 95 -1.04 -6.76 14.70
C LEU A 95 0.39 -6.91 14.17
N TYR A 96 1.38 -6.88 15.06
CA TYR A 96 2.78 -7.14 14.79
C TYR A 96 3.29 -8.23 15.74
N ALA A 97 4.29 -9.00 15.32
CA ALA A 97 5.07 -9.79 16.25
C ALA A 97 6.00 -8.85 17.05
N GLU A 98 6.77 -8.05 16.32
CA GLU A 98 7.57 -6.94 16.87
C GLU A 98 7.51 -5.76 15.90
N ALA A 99 7.51 -4.53 16.41
CA ALA A 99 7.55 -3.33 15.58
C ALA A 99 8.09 -2.12 16.33
N GLU A 100 9.01 -1.42 15.70
CA GLU A 100 9.59 -0.16 16.17
C GLU A 100 9.67 0.87 15.04
N ILE A 101 9.59 2.14 15.40
CA ILE A 101 9.83 3.27 14.48
C ILE A 101 11.06 4.01 14.97
N LEU A 102 12.12 4.00 14.15
CA LEU A 102 13.36 4.73 14.41
C LEU A 102 13.27 6.09 13.75
N THR A 103 13.34 7.12 14.59
CA THR A 103 13.17 8.52 14.20
C THR A 103 14.50 9.24 14.35
N PHE A 104 14.96 9.90 13.29
CA PHE A 104 16.29 10.48 13.23
C PHE A 104 16.33 11.78 12.41
N CYS A 105 17.38 12.58 12.64
CA CYS A 105 17.56 13.84 11.95
C CYS A 105 19.02 13.98 11.49
N SER A 106 19.23 14.16 10.20
CA SER A 106 20.52 14.55 9.65
C SER A 106 20.60 16.07 9.64
N ALA A 107 21.51 16.64 10.45
CA ALA A 107 21.72 18.08 10.52
C ALA A 107 21.93 18.75 9.15
N PRO A 108 22.77 18.24 8.22
CA PRO A 108 22.92 18.86 6.90
C PRO A 108 21.66 18.77 6.04
N VAL A 109 20.92 17.65 6.09
CA VAL A 109 19.64 17.52 5.35
C VAL A 109 18.59 18.46 5.92
N ALA A 110 18.47 18.54 7.24
CA ALA A 110 17.55 19.46 7.90
C ALA A 110 17.86 20.92 7.54
N ALA A 111 19.13 21.30 7.58
CA ALA A 111 19.58 22.64 7.18
C ALA A 111 19.23 22.95 5.71
N ALA A 112 19.44 22.01 4.80
CA ALA A 112 19.07 22.16 3.38
C ALA A 112 17.56 22.37 3.21
N LEU A 113 16.74 21.54 3.87
CA LEU A 113 15.28 21.64 3.83
C LEU A 113 14.78 23.00 4.33
N VAL A 114 15.21 23.42 5.53
CA VAL A 114 14.73 24.69 6.13
C VAL A 114 15.27 25.94 5.44
N THR A 115 16.37 25.81 4.69
CA THR A 115 16.90 26.90 3.84
C THR A 115 16.01 27.12 2.62
N GLU A 116 15.42 26.05 2.07
CA GLU A 116 14.46 26.15 0.95
C GLU A 116 13.14 26.78 1.39
N ALA A 117 12.59 26.34 2.53
CA ALA A 117 11.44 26.97 3.18
C ALA A 117 11.41 26.62 4.68
N ARG A 118 11.13 27.59 5.54
CA ARG A 118 11.16 27.38 7.00
C ARG A 118 10.13 26.35 7.46
N GLU A 119 9.02 26.27 6.75
CA GLU A 119 7.92 25.32 6.95
C GLU A 119 8.36 23.87 6.75
N HIS A 120 9.45 23.62 6.01
CA HIS A 120 10.03 22.29 5.86
C HIS A 120 10.59 21.72 7.18
N ILE A 121 10.59 22.48 8.27
CA ILE A 121 10.78 21.94 9.62
C ILE A 121 9.81 20.78 9.90
N ALA A 122 8.61 20.77 9.30
CA ALA A 122 7.63 19.70 9.42
C ALA A 122 8.06 18.37 8.75
N LEU A 123 9.13 18.37 7.97
CA LEU A 123 9.73 17.18 7.36
C LEU A 123 10.85 16.58 8.24
N CYS A 124 11.14 17.21 9.37
CA CYS A 124 12.08 16.73 10.37
C CYS A 124 11.29 16.38 11.65
N PRO A 125 11.43 15.17 12.21
CA PRO A 125 12.42 14.15 11.86
C PRO A 125 12.01 13.21 10.71
N LEU A 126 13.01 12.56 10.10
CA LEU A 126 12.80 11.42 9.21
C LEU A 126 12.53 10.16 10.04
N SER A 127 11.85 9.17 9.45
CA SER A 127 11.53 7.92 10.13
C SER A 127 11.60 6.69 9.22
N ILE A 128 12.02 5.57 9.80
CA ILE A 128 11.97 4.24 9.19
C ILE A 128 11.38 3.29 10.24
N ALA A 129 10.30 2.61 9.90
CA ALA A 129 9.74 1.53 10.70
C ALA A 129 10.46 0.22 10.38
N VAL A 130 10.72 -0.59 11.40
CA VAL A 130 11.18 -1.97 11.31
C VAL A 130 10.18 -2.85 12.02
N TYR A 131 9.75 -3.94 11.40
CA TYR A 131 8.76 -4.84 12.00
C TYR A 131 8.81 -6.26 11.45
N THR A 132 8.19 -7.17 12.19
CA THR A 132 7.84 -8.54 11.77
C THR A 132 6.35 -8.77 12.01
N LEU A 133 5.75 -9.64 11.21
CA LEU A 133 4.34 -10.03 11.34
C LEU A 133 4.22 -11.39 12.03
N ARG A 134 3.10 -11.64 12.71
CA ARG A 134 2.82 -12.94 13.34
C ARG A 134 2.43 -14.02 12.31
N GLU A 135 1.89 -13.58 11.18
CA GLU A 135 1.48 -14.44 10.07
C GLU A 135 2.32 -14.07 8.84
N GLY A 136 2.93 -15.07 8.22
CA GLY A 136 3.82 -14.88 7.07
C GLY A 136 5.15 -15.61 7.24
N GLU A 137 6.00 -15.51 6.22
CA GLU A 137 7.38 -15.99 6.25
C GLU A 137 8.18 -15.18 7.28
N ALA A 138 9.14 -15.81 7.97
CA ALA A 138 10.02 -15.14 8.94
C ALA A 138 10.85 -14.07 8.22
N ALA A 139 10.32 -12.85 8.20
CA ALA A 139 10.86 -11.77 7.41
C ALA A 139 10.70 -10.45 8.15
N ALA A 140 11.83 -9.83 8.47
CA ALA A 140 11.85 -8.44 8.86
C ALA A 140 11.49 -7.56 7.65
N VAL A 141 10.77 -6.48 7.92
CA VAL A 141 10.38 -5.49 6.91
C VAL A 141 10.78 -4.12 7.39
N LEU A 142 11.39 -3.35 6.50
CA LEU A 142 11.54 -1.91 6.65
C LEU A 142 10.45 -1.20 5.85
N ALA A 143 9.77 -0.24 6.47
CA ALA A 143 8.80 0.63 5.81
C ALA A 143 9.10 2.09 6.10
N TYR A 144 9.13 2.94 5.08
CA TYR A 144 9.47 4.35 5.22
C TYR A 144 8.80 5.20 4.15
N ARG A 145 8.65 6.49 4.44
CA ARG A 145 8.11 7.47 3.50
C ARG A 145 9.18 8.52 3.21
N PRO A 146 9.79 8.50 2.02
CA PRO A 146 10.63 9.60 1.59
C PRO A 146 9.81 10.88 1.34
N PRO A 147 10.34 12.08 1.61
CA PRO A 147 9.67 13.32 1.25
C PRO A 147 9.39 13.40 -0.25
N SER A 148 8.14 13.72 -0.63
CA SER A 148 7.72 13.98 -2.01
C SER A 148 8.10 15.38 -2.50
N LEU A 149 8.87 16.13 -1.71
CA LEU A 149 9.34 17.46 -2.02
C LEU A 149 10.38 17.41 -3.16
N HIS A 150 10.23 18.32 -4.12
CA HIS A 150 11.23 18.59 -5.16
C HIS A 150 12.17 19.70 -4.68
N GLY A 151 13.45 19.58 -4.97
CA GLY A 151 14.48 20.52 -4.49
C GLY A 151 15.66 19.76 -3.90
N ALA A 152 16.76 20.49 -3.66
CA ALA A 152 17.99 19.92 -3.14
C ALA A 152 17.79 19.29 -1.74
N GLY A 153 16.98 19.91 -0.88
CA GLY A 153 16.64 19.37 0.44
C GLY A 153 15.84 18.07 0.35
N GLY A 154 14.81 18.04 -0.52
CA GLY A 154 14.01 16.85 -0.77
C GLY A 154 14.83 15.70 -1.38
N ASP A 155 15.69 16.01 -2.36
CA ASP A 155 16.60 15.06 -2.99
C ASP A 155 17.62 14.50 -1.99
N ALA A 156 18.20 15.36 -1.14
CA ALA A 156 19.12 14.94 -0.10
C ALA A 156 18.47 14.03 0.94
N ALA A 157 17.22 14.31 1.35
CA ALA A 157 16.46 13.47 2.26
C ALA A 157 16.18 12.08 1.65
N ARG A 158 15.70 12.04 0.39
CA ARG A 158 15.48 10.78 -0.34
C ARG A 158 16.77 9.97 -0.45
N ALA A 159 17.86 10.60 -0.88
CA ALA A 159 19.15 9.94 -1.03
C ALA A 159 19.69 9.40 0.31
N LEU A 160 19.53 10.15 1.40
CA LEU A 160 19.91 9.69 2.74
C LEU A 160 19.14 8.43 3.15
N MET A 161 17.81 8.45 3.04
CA MET A 161 16.99 7.29 3.42
C MET A 161 17.32 6.06 2.57
N GLN A 162 17.54 6.24 1.27
CA GLN A 162 17.97 5.17 0.37
C GLN A 162 19.33 4.59 0.77
N ARG A 163 20.31 5.43 1.13
CA ARG A 163 21.62 4.96 1.61
C ARG A 163 21.52 4.16 2.90
N ILE A 164 20.71 4.63 3.85
CA ILE A 164 20.46 3.92 5.11
C ILE A 164 19.88 2.53 4.82
N VAL A 165 18.79 2.44 4.04
CA VAL A 165 18.13 1.16 3.74
C VAL A 165 19.05 0.22 2.95
N SER A 166 19.80 0.75 1.98
CA SER A 166 20.77 -0.05 1.21
C SER A 166 21.92 -0.55 2.09
N ARG A 167 22.35 0.25 3.07
CA ARG A 167 23.38 -0.15 4.02
C ARG A 167 22.86 -1.21 4.97
N THR A 168 21.63 -1.08 5.48
CA THR A 168 20.99 -2.12 6.29
C THR A 168 20.95 -3.44 5.54
N ALA A 169 20.58 -3.42 4.26
CA ALA A 169 20.59 -4.61 3.42
C ALA A 169 21.98 -5.25 3.29
N ARG A 170 23.03 -4.46 3.11
CA ARG A 170 24.41 -4.96 3.10
C ARG A 170 24.86 -5.56 4.43
N LEU A 171 24.52 -4.91 5.55
CA LEU A 171 24.85 -5.42 6.89
C LEU A 171 24.18 -6.77 7.17
N LEU A 172 22.99 -7.00 6.60
CA LEU A 172 22.25 -8.26 6.67
C LEU A 172 22.66 -9.28 5.58
N GLY A 173 23.55 -8.92 4.65
CA GLY A 173 23.94 -9.79 3.54
C GLY A 173 22.81 -10.06 2.51
N GLN A 174 21.93 -9.07 2.27
CA GLN A 174 20.72 -9.19 1.42
C GLN A 174 20.66 -8.09 0.33
N GLU A 175 21.66 -8.05 -0.58
CA GLU A 175 21.74 -7.07 -1.69
C GLU A 175 20.67 -7.29 -2.79
#